data_AF-A0A9P1N6G4-F1
#
_entry.id   AF-A0A9P1N6G4-F1
#
_cell.length_a   1.000
_cell.length_b   1.000
_cell.length_c   1.000
_cell.angle_alpha   90.00
_cell.angle_beta   90.00
_cell.angle_gamma   90.00
#
_symmetry.space_group_name_H-M   'P 1'
#
loop_
_entity.id
_entity.type
_entity.pdbx_description
1 polymer ?
#
loop_
_entity_poly.entity_id
_entity_poly.type
_entity_poly.pdbx_seq_one_letter_code
_entity_poly.pdbx_strand_id
1 'polypeptide(L)'
;MTCTHAALRRNDLVKLGFRYDNIVMEEAAQILEVETFIPLLLQNPQDGHNRLKRWIMIGDHHQLPPVVQNQAFQKYSNMEQSLFGRLVRLGVPNVELDKQGRARKEIAELYQWRYKNLGNLPHVLSSDKFMGANAGFAFPFQFINIEDFNGNGESCPTPYFYQNLGEAEYAVSLFTYMRILGYPGEKISILTTYNGQAQLIRDIIQRRCENNPLIGPPGKISTVDKYQGQQNDFVILSLVRTKHIGHIRDVRRLIVAVSRARLGLFVLGRMNLFKNCFELTTVMKLFTKTVPKLLLLPSETNPTERKLNERATVCDPMPIEDVYHMVKFVHDFYMSAVAQHLETQRQLNPPVQEEMDVETEAEKRQREHLEKKKQKEEGDKKEADIVFEDMDHEKMENVGI
;
A
#
# COMPACT_ATOMS: atom_id res chain seq x y z
N MET A 1 5.84 27.19 4.40
CA MET A 1 6.21 26.93 2.99
C MET A 1 7.24 25.80 2.97
N THR A 2 7.34 25.03 1.87
CA THR A 2 8.39 24.02 1.74
C THR A 2 9.76 24.68 1.53
N CYS A 3 10.86 23.99 1.87
CA CYS A 3 12.22 24.47 1.63
C CYS A 3 12.48 24.72 0.12
N THR A 4 11.96 23.86 -0.76
CA THR A 4 12.04 24.04 -2.21
C THR A 4 11.34 25.32 -2.67
N HIS A 5 10.15 25.62 -2.12
CA HIS A 5 9.44 26.86 -2.45
C HIS A 5 10.19 28.09 -1.93
N ALA A 6 10.75 28.02 -0.72
CA ALA A 6 11.60 29.06 -0.16
C ALA A 6 12.82 29.34 -1.04
N ALA A 7 13.45 28.30 -1.58
CA ALA A 7 14.57 28.42 -2.51
C ALA A 7 14.16 29.12 -3.81
N LEU A 8 13.05 28.71 -4.42
CA LEU A 8 12.56 29.28 -5.68
C LEU A 8 12.10 30.74 -5.53
N ARG A 9 11.43 31.09 -4.42
CA ARG A 9 10.81 32.41 -4.22
C ARG A 9 11.66 33.39 -3.41
N ARG A 10 12.90 33.04 -3.06
CA ARG A 10 13.76 33.90 -2.24
C ARG A 10 13.85 35.33 -2.79
N ASN A 11 14.12 35.49 -4.08
CA ASN A 11 14.30 36.81 -4.68
C ASN A 11 13.02 37.66 -4.59
N ASP A 12 11.87 37.04 -4.89
CA ASP A 12 10.56 37.69 -4.82
C ASP A 12 10.22 38.12 -3.38
N LEU A 13 10.43 37.22 -2.41
CA LEU A 13 10.18 37.50 -0.98
C LEU A 13 11.05 38.65 -0.46
N VAL A 14 12.33 38.67 -0.82
CA VAL A 14 13.26 39.74 -0.43
C VAL A 14 12.85 41.08 -1.05
N LYS A 15 12.46 41.08 -2.33
CA LYS A 15 11.97 42.30 -3.02
C LYS A 15 10.67 42.83 -2.44
N LEU A 16 9.76 41.94 -2.02
CA LEU A 16 8.52 42.30 -1.34
C LEU A 16 8.75 42.83 0.09
N GLY A 17 9.98 42.79 0.60
CA GLY A 17 10.28 43.22 1.95
C GLY A 17 9.74 42.27 3.01
N PHE A 18 9.68 40.96 2.71
CA PHE A 18 9.27 39.92 3.66
C PHE A 18 10.14 39.97 4.94
N ARG A 19 9.52 39.80 6.11
CA ARG A 19 10.19 39.87 7.42
C ARG A 19 9.67 38.79 8.36
N TYR A 20 10.54 38.27 9.21
CA TYR A 20 10.22 37.28 10.22
C TYR A 20 11.26 37.28 11.34
N ASP A 21 10.83 36.91 12.54
CA ASP A 21 11.68 36.86 13.72
C ASP A 21 12.06 35.42 14.13
N ASN A 22 11.27 34.42 13.72
CA ASN A 22 11.48 33.03 14.14
C ASN A 22 11.27 32.08 12.95
N ILE A 23 12.07 31.02 12.89
CA ILE A 23 11.89 29.92 11.93
C ILE A 23 11.67 28.61 12.68
N VAL A 24 10.67 27.85 12.24
CA VAL A 24 10.46 26.45 12.62
C VAL A 24 10.58 25.60 11.36
N MET A 25 11.40 24.55 11.43
CA MET A 25 11.57 23.56 10.36
C MET A 25 11.18 22.19 10.90
N GLU A 26 10.28 21.51 10.22
CA GLU A 26 9.98 20.10 10.42
C GLU A 26 10.67 19.26 9.35
N GLU A 27 10.85 17.97 9.62
CA GLU A 27 11.60 17.04 8.77
C GLU A 27 13.03 17.52 8.45
N ALA A 28 13.65 18.28 9.36
CA ALA A 28 14.92 18.97 9.13
C ALA A 28 16.08 18.04 8.73
N ALA A 29 16.01 16.75 9.10
CA ALA A 29 16.99 15.74 8.72
C ALA A 29 16.90 15.33 7.23
N GLN A 30 15.77 15.58 6.57
CA GLN A 30 15.49 15.24 5.17
C GLN A 30 15.73 16.42 4.20
N ILE A 31 16.08 17.59 4.71
CA ILE A 31 16.34 18.79 3.90
C ILE A 31 17.83 18.87 3.58
N LEU A 32 18.17 19.15 2.31
CA LEU A 32 19.57 19.38 1.93
C LEU A 32 20.16 20.55 2.72
N GLU A 33 21.46 20.51 2.94
CA GLU A 33 22.14 21.54 3.73
C GLU A 33 21.90 22.96 3.19
N VAL A 34 22.04 23.14 1.87
CA VAL A 34 21.78 24.43 1.21
C VAL A 34 20.32 24.87 1.31
N GLU A 35 19.38 23.93 1.17
CA GLU A 35 17.94 24.21 1.28
C GLU A 35 17.50 24.51 2.71
N THR A 36 18.27 24.06 3.71
CA THR A 36 18.08 24.45 5.11
C THR A 36 18.64 25.85 5.38
N PHE A 37 19.73 26.23 4.70
CA PHE A 37 20.36 27.54 4.88
C PHE A 37 19.57 28.68 4.23
N ILE A 38 18.99 28.47 3.05
CA ILE A 38 18.26 29.50 2.30
C ILE A 38 17.15 30.19 3.13
N PRO A 39 16.27 29.45 3.85
CA PRO A 39 15.25 30.06 4.71
C PRO A 39 15.78 31.05 5.76
N LEU A 40 17.06 31.01 6.13
CA LEU A 40 17.66 31.95 7.09
C LEU A 40 17.85 33.36 6.51
N LEU A 41 17.76 33.50 5.19
CA LEU A 41 18.08 34.70 4.41
C LEU A 41 16.96 35.11 3.43
N LEU A 42 15.69 34.89 3.82
CA LEU A 42 14.51 35.31 3.04
C LEU A 42 14.10 36.77 3.31
N GLN A 43 14.85 37.49 4.14
CA GLN A 43 14.62 38.89 4.51
C GLN A 43 15.91 39.69 4.39
N ASN A 44 15.78 41.00 4.16
CA ASN A 44 16.93 41.91 4.21
C ASN A 44 17.39 42.13 5.66
N PRO A 45 18.68 42.42 5.89
CA PRO A 45 19.16 42.86 7.19
C PRO A 45 18.42 44.10 7.67
N GLN A 46 18.21 44.19 8.98
CA GLN A 46 17.71 45.39 9.64
C GLN A 46 18.87 45.97 10.46
N ASP A 47 19.20 47.23 10.20
CA ASP A 47 20.29 47.95 10.88
C ASP A 47 21.64 47.20 10.80
N GLY A 48 21.91 46.56 9.66
CA GLY A 48 23.13 45.78 9.41
C GLY A 48 23.15 44.36 10.00
N HIS A 49 22.12 43.95 10.73
CA HIS A 49 22.05 42.65 11.39
C HIS A 49 20.90 41.77 10.85
N ASN A 50 21.06 40.44 10.97
CA ASN A 50 19.95 39.53 10.69
C ASN A 50 18.90 39.66 11.81
N ARG A 51 17.64 39.87 11.43
CA ARG A 51 16.51 40.01 12.35
C ARG A 51 16.14 38.70 13.07
N LEU A 52 16.58 37.55 12.56
CA LEU A 52 16.23 36.23 13.08
C LEU A 52 16.66 36.06 14.55
N LYS A 53 15.68 35.76 15.42
CA LYS A 53 15.86 35.59 16.88
C LYS A 53 15.87 34.13 17.30
N ARG A 54 15.05 33.28 16.67
CA ARG A 54 14.94 31.85 17.01
C ARG A 54 14.94 30.97 15.78
N TRP A 55 15.66 29.86 15.87
CA TRP A 55 15.70 28.84 14.84
C TRP A 55 15.47 27.47 15.48
N ILE A 56 14.30 26.91 15.21
CA ILE A 56 13.84 25.63 15.73
C ILE A 56 13.88 24.62 14.59
N MET A 57 14.59 23.50 14.78
CA MET A 57 14.63 22.39 13.85
C MET A 57 14.16 21.12 14.53
N ILE A 58 13.19 20.45 13.92
CA ILE A 58 12.63 19.19 14.35
C ILE A 58 12.90 18.18 13.23
N GLY A 59 13.62 17.11 13.55
CA GLY A 59 14.00 16.10 12.57
C GLY A 59 14.57 14.87 13.24
N ASP A 60 14.73 13.82 12.45
CA ASP A 60 15.29 12.55 12.92
C ASP A 60 16.45 12.11 12.01
N HIS A 61 17.67 12.28 12.50
CA HIS A 61 18.90 11.92 11.79
C HIS A 61 19.16 10.40 11.78
N HIS A 62 18.36 9.61 12.51
CA HIS A 62 18.35 8.15 12.44
C HIS A 62 17.42 7.61 11.36
N GLN A 63 16.58 8.44 10.74
CA GLN A 63 15.76 8.11 9.58
C GLN A 63 16.44 8.53 8.27
N LEU A 64 15.74 8.38 7.14
CA LEU A 64 16.32 8.61 5.82
C LEU A 64 16.82 10.06 5.63
N PRO A 65 17.98 10.23 4.98
CA PRO A 65 18.54 11.54 4.62
C PRO A 65 17.82 12.16 3.40
N PRO A 66 18.15 13.40 3.01
CA PRO A 66 17.71 13.99 1.75
C PRO A 66 18.12 13.12 0.55
N VAL A 67 17.27 13.08 -0.48
CA VAL A 67 17.49 12.26 -1.67
C VAL A 67 18.52 12.92 -2.60
N VAL A 68 19.66 12.27 -2.81
CA VAL A 68 20.67 12.66 -3.81
C VAL A 68 20.56 11.71 -5.00
N GLN A 69 20.17 12.23 -6.18
CA GLN A 69 19.91 11.40 -7.36
C GLN A 69 21.15 10.64 -7.83
N ASN A 70 22.29 11.33 -7.89
CA ASN A 70 23.55 10.73 -8.31
C ASN A 70 24.32 10.24 -7.08
N GLN A 71 24.40 8.91 -6.94
CA GLN A 71 25.07 8.23 -5.85
C GLN A 71 26.57 8.59 -5.72
N ALA A 72 27.21 9.10 -6.78
CA ALA A 72 28.60 9.56 -6.69
C ALA A 72 28.74 10.74 -5.72
N PHE A 73 27.86 11.75 -5.77
CA PHE A 73 27.91 12.88 -4.84
C PHE A 73 27.61 12.47 -3.40
N GLN A 74 26.74 11.47 -3.22
CA GLN A 74 26.49 10.87 -1.91
C GLN A 74 27.76 10.20 -1.37
N LYS A 75 28.41 9.34 -2.16
CA LYS A 75 29.57 8.53 -1.74
C LYS A 75 30.85 9.35 -1.56
N TYR A 76 31.15 10.26 -2.48
CA TYR A 76 32.42 11.00 -2.48
C TYR A 76 32.35 12.34 -1.75
N SER A 77 31.19 13.00 -1.73
CA SER A 77 31.03 14.34 -1.15
C SER A 77 30.12 14.38 0.08
N ASN A 78 29.50 13.25 0.46
CA ASN A 78 28.52 13.20 1.55
C ASN A 78 27.38 14.22 1.39
N MET A 79 26.95 14.47 0.13
CA MET A 79 25.95 15.50 -0.20
C MET A 79 24.57 15.24 0.44
N GLU A 80 24.31 14.02 0.88
CA GLU A 80 23.08 13.67 1.62
C GLU A 80 23.11 14.11 3.09
N GLN A 81 24.20 14.73 3.57
CA GLN A 81 24.20 15.24 4.93
C GLN A 81 23.31 16.49 5.01
N SER A 82 22.26 16.42 5.83
CA SER A 82 21.47 17.60 6.19
C SER A 82 22.23 18.48 7.18
N LEU A 83 21.89 19.78 7.19
CA LEU A 83 22.40 20.72 8.18
C LEU A 83 22.06 20.28 9.61
N PHE A 84 20.84 19.76 9.80
CA PHE A 84 20.41 19.16 11.05
C PHE A 84 21.32 18.00 11.49
N GLY A 85 21.56 17.01 10.61
CA GLY A 85 22.43 15.89 10.90
C GLY A 85 23.89 16.31 11.16
N ARG A 86 24.36 17.36 10.49
CA ARG A 86 25.69 17.95 10.75
C ARG A 86 25.78 18.60 12.14
N LEU A 87 24.79 19.38 12.55
CA LEU A 87 24.78 20.02 13.87
C LEU A 87 24.75 18.99 15.00
N VAL A 88 23.95 17.94 14.86
CA VAL A 88 23.94 16.83 15.83
C VAL A 88 25.32 16.16 15.92
N ARG A 89 25.96 15.87 14.78
CA ARG A 89 27.32 15.30 14.75
C ARG A 89 28.39 16.19 15.39
N LEU A 90 28.22 17.51 15.30
CA LEU A 90 29.12 18.49 15.91
C LEU A 90 28.87 18.68 17.42
N GLY A 91 27.92 17.95 18.00
CA GLY A 91 27.64 18.00 19.43
C GLY A 91 26.77 19.18 19.84
N VAL A 92 26.02 19.79 18.91
CA VAL A 92 25.03 20.82 19.27
C VAL A 92 24.01 20.19 20.22
N PRO A 93 23.77 20.79 21.40
CA PRO A 93 22.78 20.29 22.35
C PRO A 93 21.42 20.16 21.67
N ASN A 94 20.80 19.00 21.82
CA ASN A 94 19.52 18.69 21.24
C ASN A 94 18.62 17.98 22.26
N VAL A 95 17.31 18.10 22.06
CA VAL A 95 16.30 17.44 22.88
C VAL A 95 15.84 16.19 22.13
N GLU A 96 16.19 15.02 22.65
CA GLU A 96 15.69 13.74 22.11
C GLU A 96 14.36 13.40 22.78
N LEU A 97 13.28 13.32 21.99
CA LEU A 97 11.99 12.85 22.49
C LEU A 97 12.03 11.34 22.72
N ASP A 98 11.56 10.90 23.89
CA ASP A 98 11.82 9.56 24.42
C ASP A 98 10.56 8.68 24.55
N LYS A 99 9.39 9.12 24.08
CA LYS A 99 8.15 8.32 24.15
C LYS A 99 7.36 8.36 22.84
N GLN A 100 7.22 7.21 22.19
CA GLN A 100 6.41 7.06 20.98
C GLN A 100 4.92 6.80 21.31
N GLY A 101 4.01 7.34 20.49
CA GLY A 101 2.56 7.27 20.72
C GLY A 101 1.74 6.62 19.60
N ARG A 102 2.38 5.96 18.62
CA ARG A 102 1.75 5.65 17.33
C ARG A 102 1.61 4.15 17.03
N ALA A 103 2.55 3.33 17.50
CA ALA A 103 2.62 1.90 17.22
C ALA A 103 2.55 1.06 18.50
N ARG A 104 2.24 -0.22 18.38
CA ARG A 104 2.34 -1.19 19.50
C ARG A 104 3.77 -1.26 20.03
N LYS A 105 3.90 -1.57 21.33
CA LYS A 105 5.20 -1.72 21.99
C LYS A 105 6.06 -2.76 21.27
N GLU A 106 5.48 -3.88 20.90
CA GLU A 106 6.15 -5.02 20.27
C GLU A 106 6.73 -4.64 18.90
N ILE A 107 6.04 -3.76 18.16
CA ILE A 107 6.56 -3.21 16.89
C ILE A 107 7.63 -2.14 17.18
N ALA A 108 7.43 -1.31 18.20
CA ALA A 108 8.40 -0.29 18.60
C ALA A 108 9.76 -0.89 19.00
N GLU A 109 9.78 -2.10 19.57
CA GLU A 109 11.00 -2.84 19.88
C GLU A 109 11.92 -3.04 18.66
N LEU A 110 11.36 -3.10 17.44
CA LEU A 110 12.12 -3.27 16.20
C LEU A 110 13.01 -2.07 15.86
N TYR A 111 12.70 -0.87 16.36
CA TYR A 111 13.46 0.35 16.06
C TYR A 111 13.94 1.13 17.28
N GLN A 112 13.38 0.89 18.47
CA GLN A 112 13.72 1.66 19.70
C GLN A 112 15.21 1.62 20.05
N TRP A 113 15.89 0.51 19.75
CA TRP A 113 17.30 0.30 20.07
C TRP A 113 18.25 1.31 19.42
N ARG A 114 17.80 2.02 18.37
CA ARG A 114 18.62 3.05 17.71
C ARG A 114 18.64 4.37 18.48
N TYR A 115 17.63 4.60 19.30
CA TYR A 115 17.36 5.86 19.98
C TYR A 115 17.74 5.78 21.46
N LYS A 116 18.08 6.91 22.06
CA LYS A 116 18.39 6.96 23.49
C LYS A 116 17.11 6.91 24.31
N ASN A 117 16.93 5.85 25.09
CA ASN A 117 15.81 5.69 26.03
C ASN A 117 14.41 5.80 25.41
N LEU A 118 14.23 5.45 24.13
CA LEU A 118 12.90 5.49 23.51
C LEU A 118 11.98 4.42 24.11
N GLY A 119 10.96 4.88 24.82
CA GLY A 119 9.84 4.11 25.35
C GLY A 119 8.51 4.45 24.69
N ASN A 120 7.41 4.19 25.40
CA ASN A 120 6.04 4.33 24.91
C ASN A 120 5.26 5.33 25.76
N LEU A 121 4.36 6.08 25.13
CA LEU A 121 3.39 6.91 25.84
C LEU A 121 2.34 6.03 26.55
N PRO A 122 1.77 6.47 27.69
CA PRO A 122 0.85 5.65 28.49
C PRO A 122 -0.33 5.08 27.70
N HIS A 123 -0.91 5.85 26.77
CA HIS A 123 -2.07 5.40 25.99
C HIS A 123 -1.76 4.23 25.05
N VAL A 124 -0.49 4.05 24.65
CA VAL A 124 -0.07 2.89 23.85
C VAL A 124 -0.13 1.60 24.67
N LEU A 125 0.08 1.72 25.99
CA LEU A 125 0.13 0.58 26.91
C LEU A 125 -1.25 0.23 27.50
N SER A 126 -2.21 1.14 27.44
CA SER A 126 -3.53 0.97 28.07
C SER A 126 -4.71 0.91 27.11
N SER A 127 -4.60 1.47 25.89
CA SER A 127 -5.72 1.52 24.96
C SER A 127 -5.99 0.15 24.32
N ASP A 128 -7.27 -0.24 24.29
CA ASP A 128 -7.73 -1.49 23.67
C ASP A 128 -7.27 -1.65 22.21
N LYS A 129 -7.13 -0.54 21.48
CA LYS A 129 -6.62 -0.54 20.10
C LYS A 129 -5.23 -1.20 19.99
N PHE A 130 -4.35 -0.94 20.96
CA PHE A 130 -2.99 -1.47 20.96
C PHE A 130 -2.89 -2.82 21.67
N MET A 131 -3.83 -3.16 22.55
CA MET A 131 -3.86 -4.41 23.31
C MET A 131 -4.57 -5.58 22.58
N GLY A 132 -5.50 -5.27 21.67
CA GLY A 132 -6.17 -6.28 20.85
C GLY A 132 -5.20 -6.99 19.89
N ALA A 133 -5.43 -8.26 19.59
CA ALA A 133 -4.67 -9.00 18.61
C ALA A 133 -5.07 -8.62 17.17
N ASN A 134 -4.30 -9.12 16.19
CA ASN A 134 -4.70 -9.03 14.79
C ASN A 134 -5.51 -10.29 14.47
N ALA A 135 -6.82 -10.14 14.23
CA ALA A 135 -7.71 -11.22 13.81
C ALA A 135 -7.12 -12.01 12.64
N GLY A 136 -7.14 -13.34 12.72
CA GLY A 136 -6.57 -14.19 11.68
C GLY A 136 -5.07 -14.45 11.78
N PHE A 137 -4.36 -13.81 12.73
CA PHE A 137 -2.91 -13.92 12.86
C PHE A 137 -2.49 -14.31 14.27
N ALA A 138 -1.57 -15.26 14.37
CA ALA A 138 -1.03 -15.68 15.67
C ALA A 138 -0.16 -14.58 16.32
N PHE A 139 0.51 -13.75 15.50
CA PHE A 139 1.45 -12.74 15.97
C PHE A 139 1.17 -11.35 15.37
N PRO A 140 1.50 -10.26 16.09
CA PRO A 140 1.34 -8.91 15.56
C PRO A 140 2.34 -8.56 14.46
N PHE A 141 3.54 -9.14 14.52
CA PHE A 141 4.53 -9.00 13.47
C PHE A 141 5.22 -10.33 13.22
N GLN A 142 5.59 -10.60 11.96
CA GLN A 142 6.35 -11.79 11.58
C GLN A 142 7.29 -11.48 10.41
N PHE A 143 8.41 -12.19 10.37
CA PHE A 143 9.22 -12.31 9.18
C PHE A 143 8.94 -13.66 8.53
N ILE A 144 8.54 -13.64 7.27
CA ILE A 144 8.11 -14.81 6.51
C ILE A 144 9.20 -15.08 5.46
N ASN A 145 9.83 -16.25 5.58
CA ASN A 145 10.87 -16.65 4.66
C ASN A 145 10.25 -17.08 3.33
N ILE A 146 10.58 -16.37 2.26
CA ILE A 146 10.12 -16.69 0.90
C ILE A 146 11.28 -17.29 0.12
N GLU A 147 11.20 -18.61 -0.13
CA GLU A 147 12.14 -19.34 -0.99
C GLU A 147 11.91 -19.04 -2.47
N ASP A 148 12.66 -19.71 -3.35
CA ASP A 148 12.53 -19.51 -4.80
C ASP A 148 11.17 -20.00 -5.29
N PHE A 149 10.54 -19.21 -6.16
CA PHE A 149 9.24 -19.50 -6.75
C PHE A 149 9.42 -19.75 -8.25
N ASN A 150 8.91 -20.88 -8.76
CA ASN A 150 9.19 -21.34 -10.12
C ASN A 150 10.72 -21.37 -10.44
N GLY A 151 11.53 -21.80 -9.47
CA GLY A 151 12.99 -21.85 -9.60
C GLY A 151 13.72 -20.50 -9.60
N ASN A 152 13.01 -19.40 -9.33
CA ASN A 152 13.56 -18.05 -9.35
C ASN A 152 13.33 -17.30 -8.04
N GLY A 153 14.35 -16.59 -7.55
CA GLY A 153 14.26 -15.63 -6.45
C GLY A 153 14.08 -14.20 -6.94
N GLU A 154 15.15 -13.38 -6.83
CA GLU A 154 15.17 -12.04 -7.42
C GLU A 154 15.33 -12.08 -8.95
N SER A 155 14.53 -11.29 -9.66
CA SER A 155 14.63 -11.04 -11.10
C SER A 155 14.85 -9.56 -11.38
N CYS A 156 15.36 -9.26 -12.58
CA CYS A 156 15.69 -7.90 -13.01
C CYS A 156 15.40 -7.77 -14.52
N PRO A 157 14.14 -7.60 -14.93
CA PRO A 157 13.75 -7.55 -16.35
C PRO A 157 14.40 -6.39 -17.10
N THR A 158 14.60 -5.25 -16.43
CA THR A 158 15.41 -4.13 -16.91
C THR A 158 16.49 -3.79 -15.88
N PRO A 159 17.65 -3.23 -16.29
CA PRO A 159 18.73 -2.92 -15.37
C PRO A 159 18.25 -2.10 -14.16
N TYR A 160 18.64 -2.51 -12.95
CA TYR A 160 18.27 -1.90 -11.66
C TYR A 160 16.78 -1.97 -11.29
N PHE A 161 15.96 -2.66 -12.08
CA PHE A 161 14.53 -2.83 -11.85
C PHE A 161 14.24 -4.16 -11.15
N TYR A 162 14.64 -4.26 -9.89
CA TYR A 162 14.54 -5.50 -9.12
C TYR A 162 13.10 -5.86 -8.77
N GLN A 163 12.79 -7.15 -8.94
CA GLN A 163 11.49 -7.77 -8.66
C GLN A 163 11.70 -9.14 -8.01
N ASN A 164 10.67 -9.63 -7.34
CA ASN A 164 10.59 -10.98 -6.81
C ASN A 164 9.13 -11.43 -6.90
N LEU A 165 8.84 -12.34 -7.84
CA LEU A 165 7.49 -12.80 -8.13
C LEU A 165 6.89 -13.57 -6.95
N GLY A 166 7.68 -14.42 -6.28
CA GLY A 166 7.22 -15.17 -5.12
C GLY A 166 6.78 -14.25 -3.98
N GLU A 167 7.59 -13.24 -3.65
CA GLU A 167 7.20 -12.25 -2.63
C GLU A 167 6.00 -11.41 -3.05
N ALA A 168 5.88 -11.03 -4.33
CA ALA A 168 4.77 -10.23 -4.83
C ALA A 168 3.44 -11.00 -4.77
N GLU A 169 3.43 -12.25 -5.25
CA GLU A 169 2.27 -13.15 -5.18
C GLU A 169 1.85 -13.43 -3.74
N TYR A 170 2.82 -13.65 -2.84
CA TYR A 170 2.56 -13.85 -1.42
C TYR A 170 1.97 -12.59 -0.76
N ALA A 171 2.51 -11.40 -1.07
CA ALA A 171 2.01 -10.13 -0.54
C ALA A 171 0.56 -9.87 -0.94
N VAL A 172 0.21 -10.13 -2.20
CA VAL A 172 -1.16 -9.95 -2.70
C VAL A 172 -2.10 -11.00 -2.13
N SER A 173 -1.65 -12.25 -1.98
CA SER A 173 -2.44 -13.31 -1.34
C SER A 173 -2.72 -12.98 0.13
N LEU A 174 -1.72 -12.49 0.85
CA LEU A 174 -1.86 -12.04 2.24
C LEU A 174 -2.81 -10.84 2.37
N PHE A 175 -2.72 -9.87 1.46
CA PHE A 175 -3.66 -8.76 1.40
C PHE A 175 -5.09 -9.26 1.15
N THR A 176 -5.29 -10.15 0.18
CA THR A 176 -6.60 -10.75 -0.13
C THR A 176 -7.18 -11.50 1.07
N TYR A 177 -6.36 -12.30 1.77
CA TYR A 177 -6.77 -12.95 3.02
C TYR A 177 -7.29 -11.95 4.06
N MET A 178 -6.55 -10.86 4.30
CA MET A 178 -6.98 -9.81 5.23
C MET A 178 -8.30 -9.18 4.80
N ARG A 179 -8.51 -8.96 3.49
CA ARG A 179 -9.77 -8.39 2.99
C ARG A 179 -10.95 -9.32 3.19
N ILE A 180 -10.78 -10.62 2.94
CA ILE A 180 -11.83 -11.63 3.17
C ILE A 180 -12.18 -11.73 4.67
N LEU A 181 -11.19 -11.58 5.56
CA LEU A 181 -11.43 -11.52 7.01
C LEU A 181 -12.17 -10.26 7.48
N GLY A 182 -12.37 -9.27 6.63
CA GLY A 182 -13.04 -8.01 6.96
C GLY A 182 -12.11 -6.88 7.40
N TYR A 183 -10.81 -6.94 7.12
CA TYR A 183 -9.93 -5.78 7.35
C TYR A 183 -10.21 -4.68 6.33
N PRO A 184 -10.32 -3.40 6.72
CA PRO A 184 -10.52 -2.31 5.77
C PRO A 184 -9.29 -2.12 4.86
N GLY A 185 -9.50 -2.06 3.54
CA GLY A 185 -8.41 -1.99 2.55
C GLY A 185 -7.55 -0.73 2.71
N GLU A 186 -8.16 0.40 3.08
CA GLU A 186 -7.47 1.66 3.34
C GLU A 186 -6.53 1.61 4.56
N LYS A 187 -6.76 0.66 5.47
CA LYS A 187 -5.93 0.44 6.67
C LYS A 187 -4.72 -0.47 6.40
N ILE A 188 -4.59 -0.98 5.17
CA ILE A 188 -3.49 -1.84 4.76
C ILE A 188 -2.64 -1.12 3.71
N SER A 189 -1.32 -1.12 3.92
CA SER A 189 -0.37 -0.63 2.92
C SER A 189 0.67 -1.69 2.59
N ILE A 190 0.97 -1.83 1.30
CA ILE A 190 2.01 -2.74 0.82
C ILE A 190 3.23 -1.90 0.46
N LEU A 191 4.32 -2.13 1.18
CA LEU A 191 5.58 -1.42 1.02
C LEU A 191 6.64 -2.36 0.45
N THR A 192 7.59 -1.78 -0.27
CA THR A 192 8.75 -2.51 -0.76
C THR A 192 9.96 -1.61 -0.84
N THR A 193 11.15 -2.19 -0.91
CA THR A 193 12.40 -1.45 -1.05
C THR A 193 12.63 -0.97 -2.50
N TYR A 194 12.03 -1.63 -3.50
CA TYR A 194 12.31 -1.36 -4.91
C TYR A 194 11.09 -0.88 -5.71
N ASN A 195 11.27 0.11 -6.58
CA ASN A 195 10.20 0.59 -7.47
C ASN A 195 9.71 -0.51 -8.42
N GLY A 196 10.60 -1.40 -8.89
CA GLY A 196 10.25 -2.50 -9.78
C GLY A 196 9.26 -3.48 -9.15
N GLN A 197 9.50 -3.83 -7.88
CA GLN A 197 8.56 -4.63 -7.09
C GLN A 197 7.26 -3.89 -6.82
N ALA A 198 7.30 -2.58 -6.55
CA ALA A 198 6.09 -1.81 -6.30
C ALA A 198 5.18 -1.79 -7.53
N GLN A 199 5.76 -1.75 -8.74
CA GLN A 199 5.00 -1.87 -9.98
C GLN A 199 4.46 -3.29 -10.18
N LEU A 200 5.28 -4.32 -9.97
CA LEU A 200 4.81 -5.71 -10.08
C LEU A 200 3.62 -6.00 -9.16
N ILE A 201 3.67 -5.55 -7.91
CA ILE A 201 2.57 -5.72 -6.94
C ILE A 201 1.31 -4.98 -7.41
N ARG A 202 1.45 -3.76 -7.98
CA ARG A 202 0.32 -3.04 -8.57
C ARG A 202 -0.29 -3.85 -9.72
N ASP A 203 0.54 -4.34 -10.64
CA ASP A 203 0.06 -5.10 -11.80
C ASP A 203 -0.73 -6.36 -11.37
N ILE A 204 -0.28 -7.07 -10.33
CA ILE A 204 -0.99 -8.25 -9.79
C ILE A 204 -2.32 -7.84 -9.14
N ILE A 205 -2.35 -6.75 -8.37
CA ILE A 205 -3.56 -6.25 -7.71
C ILE A 205 -4.61 -5.78 -8.72
N GLN A 206 -4.20 -5.04 -9.75
CA GLN A 206 -5.09 -4.58 -10.82
C GLN A 206 -5.75 -5.76 -11.54
N ARG A 207 -4.99 -6.85 -11.77
CA ARG A 207 -5.49 -8.05 -12.44
C ARG A 207 -6.43 -8.90 -11.56
N ARG A 208 -6.20 -8.99 -10.25
CA ARG A 208 -6.88 -9.96 -9.36
C ARG A 208 -7.87 -9.35 -8.38
N CYS A 209 -7.64 -8.12 -7.92
CA CYS A 209 -8.29 -7.57 -6.73
C CYS A 209 -9.13 -6.32 -7.01
N GLU A 210 -8.70 -5.44 -7.91
CA GLU A 210 -9.26 -4.08 -8.03
C GLU A 210 -10.74 -4.07 -8.42
N ASN A 211 -11.16 -4.93 -9.35
CA ASN A 211 -12.56 -5.05 -9.78
C ASN A 211 -13.38 -6.02 -8.91
N ASN A 212 -12.80 -6.61 -7.86
CA ASN A 212 -13.48 -7.57 -7.02
C ASN A 212 -14.16 -6.85 -5.84
N PRO A 213 -15.51 -6.88 -5.72
CA PRO A 213 -16.25 -6.18 -4.66
C PRO A 213 -15.85 -6.58 -3.24
N LEU A 214 -15.40 -7.83 -3.03
CA LEU A 214 -15.00 -8.34 -1.72
C LEU A 214 -13.58 -7.90 -1.32
N ILE A 215 -12.73 -7.56 -2.30
CA ILE A 215 -11.30 -7.28 -2.07
C ILE A 215 -11.03 -5.78 -2.25
N GLY A 216 -11.18 -5.22 -3.45
CA GLY A 216 -10.80 -3.83 -3.73
C GLY A 216 -9.29 -3.55 -3.55
N PRO A 217 -8.87 -2.27 -3.65
CA PRO A 217 -7.47 -1.88 -3.59
C PRO A 217 -6.97 -1.68 -2.14
N PRO A 218 -5.66 -1.86 -1.87
CA PRO A 218 -5.06 -1.44 -0.61
C PRO A 218 -4.97 0.10 -0.54
N GLY A 219 -4.83 0.65 0.66
CA GLY A 219 -4.71 2.10 0.85
C GLY A 219 -3.52 2.73 0.12
N LYS A 220 -2.38 2.02 0.01
CA LYS A 220 -1.22 2.48 -0.76
C LYS A 220 -0.25 1.36 -1.10
N ILE A 221 0.32 1.42 -2.31
CA ILE A 221 1.44 0.58 -2.77
C ILE A 221 2.61 1.49 -3.14
N SER A 222 3.67 1.49 -2.33
CA SER A 222 4.80 2.43 -2.51
C SER A 222 6.13 1.85 -2.05
N THR A 223 7.21 2.56 -2.35
CA THR A 223 8.51 2.23 -1.76
C THR A 223 8.61 2.80 -0.36
N VAL A 224 9.45 2.18 0.48
CA VAL A 224 9.75 2.67 1.85
C VAL A 224 10.17 4.15 1.81
N ASP A 225 11.07 4.51 0.89
CA ASP A 225 11.58 5.87 0.74
C ASP A 225 10.47 6.89 0.39
N LYS A 226 9.48 6.52 -0.43
CA LYS A 226 8.34 7.37 -0.80
C LYS A 226 7.22 7.40 0.24
N TYR A 227 7.30 6.55 1.26
CA TYR A 227 6.31 6.41 2.33
C TYR A 227 6.78 7.04 3.65
N GLN A 228 7.86 7.82 3.61
CA GLN A 228 8.35 8.56 4.76
C GLN A 228 7.30 9.57 5.27
N GLY A 229 7.26 9.77 6.59
CA GLY A 229 6.23 10.58 7.26
C GLY A 229 4.83 9.94 7.32
N GLN A 230 4.56 8.91 6.51
CA GLN A 230 3.26 8.23 6.47
C GLN A 230 3.27 6.98 7.35
N GLN A 231 2.06 6.51 7.67
CA GLN A 231 1.85 5.32 8.48
C GLN A 231 0.53 4.64 8.12
N ASN A 232 0.43 3.34 8.37
CA ASN A 232 -0.84 2.65 8.34
C ASN A 232 -0.99 1.66 9.50
N ASP A 233 -2.21 1.21 9.73
CA ASP A 233 -2.49 0.25 10.81
C ASP A 233 -1.80 -1.09 10.51
N PHE A 234 -1.84 -1.55 9.25
CA PHE A 234 -1.17 -2.78 8.80
C PHE A 234 -0.23 -2.52 7.63
N VAL A 235 0.97 -3.09 7.70
CA VAL A 235 1.97 -2.99 6.63
C VAL A 235 2.46 -4.38 6.24
N ILE A 236 2.41 -4.66 4.94
CA ILE A 236 3.07 -5.81 4.31
C ILE A 236 4.32 -5.28 3.61
N LEU A 237 5.50 -5.75 4.00
CA LEU A 237 6.78 -5.26 3.52
C LEU A 237 7.51 -6.35 2.72
N SER A 238 7.75 -6.12 1.42
CA SER A 238 8.58 -7.00 0.58
C SER A 238 10.01 -6.46 0.46
N LEU A 239 11.00 -7.29 0.80
CA LEU A 239 12.42 -6.94 0.78
C LEU A 239 13.11 -7.27 -0.56
N VAL A 240 12.50 -8.11 -1.39
CA VAL A 240 12.83 -8.44 -2.79
C VAL A 240 14.10 -9.26 -2.97
N ARG A 241 15.20 -8.83 -2.34
CA ARG A 241 16.54 -9.32 -2.65
C ARG A 241 16.77 -10.72 -2.11
N THR A 242 17.41 -11.55 -2.91
CA THR A 242 17.83 -12.91 -2.56
C THR A 242 19.35 -13.12 -2.67
N LYS A 243 20.06 -12.29 -3.44
CA LYS A 243 21.52 -12.43 -3.66
C LYS A 243 22.35 -11.46 -2.85
N HIS A 244 22.00 -10.17 -2.88
CA HIS A 244 22.71 -9.13 -2.16
C HIS A 244 21.73 -8.26 -1.39
N ILE A 245 22.10 -7.86 -0.19
CA ILE A 245 21.23 -7.09 0.71
C ILE A 245 20.69 -5.79 0.09
N GLY A 246 21.46 -5.14 -0.78
CA GLY A 246 21.09 -3.87 -1.40
C GLY A 246 21.06 -2.68 -0.43
N HIS A 247 20.26 -1.67 -0.75
CA HIS A 247 20.20 -0.40 -0.03
C HIS A 247 19.49 -0.44 1.33
N ILE A 248 18.84 -1.55 1.70
CA ILE A 248 18.27 -1.74 3.05
C ILE A 248 19.36 -1.98 4.11
N ARG A 249 20.62 -2.24 3.68
CA ARG A 249 21.79 -2.26 4.58
C ARG A 249 21.97 -0.94 5.32
N ASP A 250 21.49 0.16 4.74
CA ASP A 250 21.38 1.43 5.45
C ASP A 250 20.35 1.30 6.57
N VAL A 251 20.84 1.28 7.81
CA VAL A 251 20.03 1.18 9.04
C VAL A 251 18.92 2.23 9.08
N ARG A 252 19.15 3.42 8.50
CA ARG A 252 18.13 4.47 8.42
C ARG A 252 16.90 4.01 7.62
N ARG A 253 17.14 3.31 6.51
CA ARG A 253 16.10 2.75 5.65
C ARG A 253 15.39 1.57 6.33
N LEU A 254 16.14 0.72 7.04
CA LEU A 254 15.56 -0.33 7.87
C LEU A 254 14.59 0.24 8.91
N ILE A 255 15.00 1.27 9.66
CA ILE A 255 14.19 1.91 10.70
C ILE A 255 12.92 2.49 10.11
N VAL A 256 13.01 3.18 8.96
CA VAL A 256 11.80 3.68 8.28
C VAL A 256 10.90 2.51 7.91
N ALA A 257 11.44 1.43 7.31
CA ALA A 257 10.67 0.26 6.88
C ALA A 257 9.89 -0.40 8.02
N VAL A 258 10.53 -0.67 9.17
CA VAL A 258 9.89 -1.36 10.30
C VAL A 258 9.00 -0.46 11.15
N SER A 259 9.12 0.87 11.01
CA SER A 259 8.32 1.84 11.77
C SER A 259 7.06 2.32 11.04
N ARG A 260 6.69 1.80 9.87
CA ARG A 260 5.48 2.27 9.15
C ARG A 260 4.17 1.70 9.70
N ALA A 261 4.21 0.53 10.33
CA ALA A 261 3.06 -0.16 10.90
C ALA A 261 2.68 0.38 12.29
N ARG A 262 1.37 0.44 12.59
CA ARG A 262 0.88 0.74 13.94
C ARG A 262 0.47 -0.51 14.72
N LEU A 263 -0.23 -1.44 14.06
CA LEU A 263 -0.84 -2.62 14.69
C LEU A 263 -0.27 -3.94 14.16
N GLY A 264 0.06 -4.03 12.86
CA GLY A 264 0.62 -5.25 12.29
C GLY A 264 1.68 -5.04 11.22
N LEU A 265 2.75 -5.83 11.28
CA LEU A 265 3.88 -5.79 10.34
C LEU A 265 4.24 -7.18 9.84
N PHE A 266 4.04 -7.43 8.55
CA PHE A 266 4.40 -8.71 7.92
C PHE A 266 5.52 -8.47 6.91
N VAL A 267 6.71 -9.01 7.19
CA VAL A 267 7.90 -8.83 6.36
C VAL A 267 8.14 -10.08 5.52
N LEU A 268 8.24 -9.93 4.21
CA LEU A 268 8.54 -10.97 3.24
C LEU A 268 9.99 -10.80 2.76
N GLY A 269 10.77 -11.87 2.80
CA GLY A 269 12.14 -11.85 2.29
C GLY A 269 12.89 -13.15 2.47
N ARG A 270 14.11 -13.24 1.91
CA ARG A 270 15.00 -14.39 2.11
C ARG A 270 15.69 -14.29 3.47
N MET A 271 15.18 -15.01 4.48
CA MET A 271 15.65 -14.93 5.87
C MET A 271 17.16 -15.09 5.99
N ASN A 272 17.73 -16.08 5.29
CA ASN A 272 19.17 -16.36 5.33
C ASN A 272 20.02 -15.18 4.84
N LEU A 273 19.56 -14.40 3.86
CA LEU A 273 20.29 -13.23 3.36
C LEU A 273 20.34 -12.12 4.42
N PHE A 274 19.18 -11.77 4.99
CA PHE A 274 19.07 -10.65 5.92
C PHE A 274 19.65 -10.97 7.31
N LYS A 275 19.53 -12.22 7.76
CA LYS A 275 20.12 -12.69 9.02
C LYS A 275 21.64 -12.58 9.05
N ASN A 276 22.30 -12.76 7.89
CA ASN A 276 23.75 -12.69 7.77
C ASN A 276 24.30 -11.25 7.68
N CYS A 277 23.43 -10.23 7.63
CA CYS A 277 23.84 -8.83 7.58
C CYS A 277 24.08 -8.28 8.99
N PHE A 278 25.32 -7.91 9.30
CA PHE A 278 25.70 -7.42 10.63
C PHE A 278 24.84 -6.22 11.08
N GLU A 279 24.62 -5.25 10.20
CA GLU A 279 23.87 -4.02 10.48
C GLU A 279 22.38 -4.29 10.82
N LEU A 280 21.81 -5.40 10.37
CA LEU A 280 20.41 -5.77 10.60
C LEU A 280 20.23 -6.72 11.79
N THR A 281 21.32 -7.16 12.42
CA THR A 281 21.34 -8.23 13.43
C THR A 281 20.35 -7.98 14.56
N THR A 282 20.26 -6.75 15.09
CA THR A 282 19.38 -6.42 16.21
C THR A 282 17.91 -6.67 15.87
N VAL A 283 17.49 -6.25 14.67
CA VAL A 283 16.11 -6.42 14.20
C VAL A 283 15.85 -7.88 13.84
N MET A 284 16.78 -8.52 13.15
CA MET A 284 16.63 -9.93 12.75
C MET A 284 16.58 -10.87 13.96
N LYS A 285 17.32 -10.57 15.05
CA LYS A 285 17.22 -11.32 16.32
C LYS A 285 15.80 -11.33 16.87
N LEU A 286 15.08 -10.20 16.79
CA LEU A 286 13.69 -10.11 17.22
C LEU A 286 12.77 -10.94 16.32
N PHE A 287 12.95 -10.87 15.00
CA PHE A 287 12.19 -11.69 14.05
C PHE A 287 12.45 -13.20 14.20
N THR A 288 13.68 -13.61 14.57
CA THR A 288 14.01 -15.03 14.78
C THR A 288 13.47 -15.61 16.09
N LYS A 289 12.84 -14.82 16.96
CA LYS A 289 12.13 -15.35 18.15
C LYS A 289 10.88 -16.15 17.74
N THR A 290 10.34 -15.88 16.57
CA THR A 290 9.20 -16.59 15.98
C THR A 290 9.66 -17.48 14.83
N VAL A 291 8.87 -18.51 14.52
CA VAL A 291 9.09 -19.35 13.32
C VAL A 291 9.03 -18.47 12.08
N PRO A 292 9.94 -18.63 11.10
CA PRO A 292 9.99 -17.81 9.89
C PRO A 292 8.93 -18.22 8.85
N LYS A 293 7.74 -18.63 9.32
CA LYS A 293 6.58 -19.02 8.53
C LYS A 293 5.37 -18.21 9.03
N LEU A 294 4.47 -17.87 8.12
CA LEU A 294 3.22 -17.20 8.48
C LEU A 294 2.35 -18.17 9.27
N LEU A 295 1.88 -17.76 10.46
CA LEU A 295 0.96 -18.55 11.27
C LEU A 295 -0.42 -17.89 11.28
N LEU A 296 -1.41 -18.57 10.70
CA LEU A 296 -2.76 -18.07 10.51
C LEU A 296 -3.76 -18.71 11.49
N LEU A 297 -4.82 -17.97 11.78
CA LEU A 297 -5.97 -18.39 12.59
C LEU A 297 -7.25 -18.13 11.79
N PRO A 298 -7.54 -18.92 10.74
CA PRO A 298 -8.54 -18.57 9.74
C PRO A 298 -9.99 -18.58 10.24
N SER A 299 -10.25 -19.18 11.40
CA SER A 299 -11.55 -19.13 12.07
C SER A 299 -11.85 -17.79 12.76
N GLU A 300 -10.84 -16.91 12.93
CA GLU A 300 -11.04 -15.59 13.53
C GLU A 300 -11.36 -14.54 12.48
N THR A 301 -12.54 -13.91 12.57
CA THR A 301 -12.93 -12.76 11.75
C THR A 301 -12.52 -11.44 12.38
N ASN A 302 -12.36 -10.38 11.58
CA ASN A 302 -12.07 -9.03 12.06
C ASN A 302 -13.37 -8.25 12.33
N PRO A 303 -13.54 -7.58 13.50
CA PRO A 303 -12.59 -7.48 14.63
C PRO A 303 -12.58 -8.72 15.53
N THR A 304 -11.44 -8.98 16.18
CA THR A 304 -11.30 -10.04 17.21
C THR A 304 -11.34 -9.46 18.62
N GLU A 305 -11.89 -10.21 19.57
CA GLU A 305 -11.86 -9.90 21.00
C GLU A 305 -10.58 -10.38 21.69
N ARG A 306 -9.79 -11.22 21.00
CA ARG A 306 -8.55 -11.80 21.54
C ARG A 306 -7.52 -10.71 21.83
N LYS A 307 -6.89 -10.77 23.00
CA LYS A 307 -5.76 -9.89 23.33
C LYS A 307 -4.44 -10.43 22.79
N LEU A 308 -3.45 -9.55 22.63
CA LEU A 308 -2.16 -9.85 22.00
C LEU A 308 -1.42 -11.08 22.56
N ASN A 309 -1.51 -11.29 23.88
CA ASN A 309 -0.80 -12.37 24.60
C ASN A 309 -1.66 -13.59 24.89
N GLU A 310 -2.93 -13.58 24.49
CA GLU A 310 -3.85 -14.70 24.69
C GLU A 310 -3.68 -15.71 23.55
N ARG A 311 -3.65 -17.00 23.90
CA ARG A 311 -3.71 -18.07 22.92
C ARG A 311 -5.11 -18.13 22.32
N ALA A 312 -5.19 -18.41 21.03
CA ALA A 312 -6.47 -18.70 20.39
C ALA A 312 -7.11 -19.92 21.07
N THR A 313 -8.37 -19.79 21.46
CA THR A 313 -9.14 -20.85 22.14
C THR A 313 -9.76 -21.84 21.16
N VAL A 314 -9.97 -21.41 19.91
CA VAL A 314 -10.80 -22.11 18.93
C VAL A 314 -9.98 -23.05 18.02
N CYS A 315 -8.75 -22.69 17.67
CA CYS A 315 -7.94 -23.49 16.75
C CYS A 315 -6.44 -23.23 16.95
N ASP A 316 -5.63 -24.26 16.75
CA ASP A 316 -4.18 -24.12 16.74
C ASP A 316 -3.72 -23.33 15.49
N PRO A 317 -2.66 -22.51 15.61
CA PRO A 317 -2.15 -21.74 14.48
C PRO A 317 -1.72 -22.64 13.30
N MET A 318 -2.27 -22.36 12.12
CA MET A 318 -1.94 -23.07 10.89
C MET A 318 -0.69 -22.45 10.23
N PRO A 319 0.41 -23.20 10.04
CA PRO A 319 1.58 -22.71 9.33
C PRO A 319 1.36 -22.73 7.82
N ILE A 320 1.68 -21.62 7.16
CA ILE A 320 1.78 -21.55 5.70
C ILE A 320 3.21 -21.85 5.29
N GLU A 321 3.36 -22.90 4.49
CA GLU A 321 4.65 -23.52 4.16
C GLU A 321 5.39 -22.76 3.06
N ASP A 322 4.72 -22.44 1.96
CA ASP A 322 5.32 -21.82 0.79
C ASP A 322 4.31 -20.91 0.06
N VAL A 323 4.75 -20.35 -1.07
CA VAL A 323 3.92 -19.47 -1.91
C VAL A 323 2.73 -20.23 -2.52
N TYR A 324 2.92 -21.48 -2.96
CA TYR A 324 1.84 -22.27 -3.55
C TYR A 324 0.74 -22.58 -2.55
N HIS A 325 1.12 -22.96 -1.32
CA HIS A 325 0.21 -23.19 -0.22
C HIS A 325 -0.56 -21.92 0.11
N MET A 326 0.09 -20.76 0.20
CA MET A 326 -0.59 -19.48 0.46
C MET A 326 -1.63 -19.15 -0.64
N VAL A 327 -1.23 -19.24 -1.91
CA VAL A 327 -2.12 -18.92 -3.04
C VAL A 327 -3.31 -19.87 -3.09
N LYS A 328 -3.08 -21.18 -2.91
CA LYS A 328 -4.14 -22.19 -2.88
C LYS A 328 -5.08 -21.96 -1.69
N PHE A 329 -4.53 -21.76 -0.50
CA PHE A 329 -5.30 -21.50 0.71
C PHE A 329 -6.21 -20.29 0.55
N VAL A 330 -5.68 -19.17 0.03
CA VAL A 330 -6.46 -17.94 -0.19
C VAL A 330 -7.52 -18.13 -1.26
N HIS A 331 -7.24 -18.89 -2.33
CA HIS A 331 -8.23 -19.22 -3.34
C HIS A 331 -9.40 -20.02 -2.75
N ASP A 332 -9.10 -21.07 -1.97
CA ASP A 332 -10.13 -21.93 -1.35
C ASP A 332 -10.93 -21.14 -0.30
N PHE A 333 -10.27 -20.28 0.47
CA PHE A 333 -10.89 -19.37 1.44
C PHE A 333 -11.80 -18.34 0.75
N TYR A 334 -11.36 -17.78 -0.37
CA TYR A 334 -12.15 -16.87 -1.20
C TYR A 334 -13.39 -17.55 -1.75
N MET A 335 -13.27 -18.75 -2.33
CA MET A 335 -14.42 -19.48 -2.86
C MET A 335 -15.45 -19.80 -1.77
N SER A 336 -14.99 -20.14 -0.57
CA SER A 336 -15.85 -20.35 0.60
C SER A 336 -16.59 -19.08 1.00
N ALA A 337 -15.91 -17.93 1.03
CA ALA A 337 -16.53 -16.65 1.34
C ALA A 337 -17.54 -16.19 0.28
N VAL A 338 -17.25 -16.43 -1.02
CA VAL A 338 -18.18 -16.14 -2.11
C VAL A 338 -19.44 -17.02 -2.00
N ALA A 339 -19.29 -18.30 -1.70
CA ALA A 339 -20.42 -19.20 -1.50
C ALA A 339 -21.34 -18.72 -0.36
N GLN A 340 -20.75 -18.35 0.79
CA GLN A 340 -21.50 -17.80 1.93
C GLN A 340 -22.20 -16.48 1.56
N HIS A 341 -21.54 -15.61 0.78
CA HIS A 341 -22.14 -14.36 0.32
C HIS A 341 -23.33 -14.59 -0.62
N LEU A 342 -23.21 -15.53 -1.55
CA LEU A 342 -24.30 -15.92 -2.46
C LEU A 342 -25.47 -16.56 -1.69
N GLU A 343 -25.19 -17.41 -0.70
CA GLU A 343 -26.22 -17.98 0.18
C GLU A 343 -26.96 -16.90 0.97
N THR A 344 -26.22 -15.94 1.54
CA THR A 344 -26.81 -14.81 2.26
C THR A 344 -27.67 -13.95 1.33
N GLN A 345 -27.22 -13.68 0.10
CA GLN A 345 -28.00 -12.96 -0.90
C GLN A 345 -29.26 -13.72 -1.31
N ARG A 346 -29.19 -15.05 -1.48
CA ARG A 346 -30.37 -15.89 -1.78
C ARG A 346 -31.39 -15.92 -0.64
N GLN A 347 -30.94 -15.83 0.60
CA GLN A 347 -31.82 -15.73 1.77
C GLN A 347 -32.49 -14.36 1.87
N LEU A 348 -31.78 -13.28 1.51
CA LEU A 348 -32.31 -11.92 1.50
C LEU A 348 -33.27 -11.66 0.32
N ASN A 349 -32.98 -12.25 -0.85
CA ASN A 349 -33.82 -12.22 -2.04
C ASN A 349 -34.19 -13.66 -2.44
N PRO A 350 -35.21 -14.26 -1.80
CA PRO A 350 -35.71 -15.55 -2.23
C PRO A 350 -36.20 -15.44 -3.68
N PRO A 351 -35.93 -16.43 -4.55
CA PRO A 351 -36.48 -16.42 -5.89
C PRO A 351 -38.01 -16.36 -5.79
N VAL A 352 -38.62 -15.37 -6.45
CA VAL A 352 -40.06 -15.31 -6.62
C VAL A 352 -40.47 -16.63 -7.29
N GLN A 353 -41.31 -17.41 -6.61
CA GLN A 353 -42.01 -18.51 -7.27
C GLN A 353 -42.83 -17.86 -8.38
N GLU A 354 -42.41 -18.04 -9.63
CA GLU A 354 -43.31 -17.87 -10.76
C GLU A 354 -44.47 -18.84 -10.53
N GLU A 355 -45.57 -18.32 -9.99
CA GLU A 355 -46.87 -18.96 -10.22
C GLU A 355 -46.98 -19.06 -11.75
N MET A 356 -46.96 -20.29 -12.25
CA MET A 356 -47.32 -20.54 -13.65
C MET A 356 -48.75 -20.05 -13.82
N ASP A 357 -48.90 -18.82 -14.31
CA ASP A 357 -50.15 -18.33 -14.86
C ASP A 357 -50.51 -19.29 -16.00
N VAL A 358 -51.48 -20.17 -15.73
CA VAL A 358 -52.07 -21.04 -16.74
C VAL A 358 -52.84 -20.12 -17.68
N GLU A 359 -52.18 -19.70 -18.76
CA GLU A 359 -52.75 -18.90 -19.85
C GLU A 359 -54.08 -19.55 -20.28
N THR A 360 -55.19 -18.85 -20.08
CA THR A 360 -56.52 -19.43 -20.35
C THR A 360 -56.72 -19.55 -21.86
N GLU A 361 -57.44 -20.58 -22.33
CA GLU A 361 -57.68 -20.80 -23.79
C GLU A 361 -58.23 -19.56 -24.52
N ALA A 362 -58.86 -18.63 -23.80
CA ALA A 362 -59.34 -17.36 -24.33
C ALA A 362 -58.21 -16.43 -24.77
N GLU A 363 -57.12 -16.34 -24.00
CA GLU A 363 -55.95 -15.50 -24.29
C GLU A 363 -55.16 -16.04 -25.47
N LYS A 364 -55.04 -17.38 -25.55
CA LYS A 364 -54.42 -18.07 -26.69
C LYS A 364 -55.15 -17.80 -28.01
N ARG A 365 -56.49 -17.83 -27.98
CA ARG A 365 -57.32 -17.51 -29.17
C ARG A 365 -57.22 -16.04 -29.58
N GLN A 366 -57.11 -15.12 -28.62
CA GLN A 366 -56.91 -13.70 -28.92
C GLN A 366 -55.57 -13.44 -29.58
N ARG A 367 -54.51 -14.11 -29.12
CA ARG A 367 -53.16 -14.00 -29.69
C ARG A 367 -53.08 -14.55 -31.11
N GLU A 368 -53.66 -15.71 -31.37
CA GLU A 368 -53.75 -16.28 -32.73
C GLU A 368 -54.55 -15.38 -33.68
N HIS A 369 -55.60 -14.73 -33.19
CA HIS A 369 -56.37 -13.78 -33.99
C HIS A 369 -55.56 -12.52 -34.32
N LEU A 370 -54.74 -12.02 -33.39
CA LEU A 370 -53.85 -10.88 -33.63
C LEU A 370 -52.72 -11.20 -34.61
N GLU A 371 -52.16 -12.40 -34.55
CA GLU A 371 -51.11 -12.86 -35.49
C GLU A 371 -51.65 -13.05 -36.90
N LYS A 372 -52.86 -13.62 -37.07
CA LYS A 372 -53.51 -13.70 -38.38
C LYS A 372 -53.83 -12.33 -38.97
N LYS A 373 -54.12 -11.33 -38.13
CA LYS A 373 -54.37 -9.95 -38.58
C LYS A 373 -53.09 -9.28 -39.07
N LYS A 374 -51.97 -9.47 -38.37
CA LYS A 374 -50.65 -8.97 -38.78
C LYS A 374 -50.15 -9.59 -40.10
N GLN A 375 -50.34 -10.89 -40.29
CA GLN A 375 -49.94 -11.55 -41.54
C GLN A 375 -50.75 -11.07 -42.75
N LYS A 376 -52.01 -10.68 -42.55
CA LYS A 376 -52.83 -10.07 -43.60
C LYS A 376 -52.35 -8.66 -43.97
N GLU A 377 -51.99 -7.84 -42.97
CA GLU A 377 -51.44 -6.49 -43.20
C GLU A 377 -50.05 -6.50 -43.87
N GLU A 378 -49.23 -7.52 -43.64
CA GLU A 378 -47.94 -7.69 -44.33
C GLU A 378 -48.08 -8.21 -45.76
N GLY A 379 -49.14 -8.97 -46.06
CA GLY A 379 -49.47 -9.43 -47.42
C GLY A 379 -49.90 -8.26 -48.32
N ASP A 380 -50.80 -7.41 -47.84
CA ASP A 380 -51.32 -6.25 -48.60
C ASP A 380 -50.23 -5.20 -48.87
N LYS A 381 -49.23 -5.07 -47.99
CA LYS A 381 -48.07 -4.18 -48.22
C LYS A 381 -47.14 -4.68 -49.33
N LYS A 382 -46.94 -5.99 -49.45
CA LYS A 382 -46.08 -6.56 -50.50
C LYS A 382 -46.72 -6.49 -51.89
N GLU A 383 -48.05 -6.56 -51.99
CA GLU A 383 -48.73 -6.35 -53.29
C GLU A 383 -48.71 -4.87 -53.73
N ALA A 384 -48.68 -3.92 -52.80
CA ALA A 384 -48.57 -2.49 -53.12
C ALA A 384 -47.16 -2.07 -53.60
N ASP A 385 -46.09 -2.67 -53.05
CA ASP A 385 -44.71 -2.34 -53.43
C ASP A 385 -44.32 -2.89 -54.82
N ILE A 386 -44.95 -3.99 -55.28
CA ILE A 386 -44.67 -4.59 -56.61
C ILE A 386 -45.27 -3.74 -57.76
N VAL A 387 -46.30 -2.92 -57.49
CA VAL A 387 -46.95 -2.09 -58.52
C VAL A 387 -46.18 -0.78 -58.81
N PHE A 388 -45.22 -0.39 -57.96
CA PHE A 388 -44.48 0.87 -58.08
C PHE A 388 -43.12 0.77 -58.80
N GLU A 389 -42.55 -0.44 -58.97
CA GLU A 389 -41.22 -0.63 -59.60
C GLU A 389 -41.24 -0.79 -61.14
N ASP A 390 -42.40 -0.97 -61.77
CA ASP A 390 -42.53 -1.23 -63.22
C ASP A 390 -42.75 0.03 -64.10
N MET A 391 -42.53 1.25 -63.60
CA MET A 391 -42.88 2.49 -64.34
C MET A 391 -41.79 3.53 -64.61
N ASP A 392 -40.51 3.33 -64.23
CA ASP A 392 -39.45 4.32 -64.49
C ASP A 392 -38.16 3.71 -65.07
N HIS A 393 -38.21 3.33 -66.35
CA HIS A 393 -37.01 3.12 -67.17
C HIS A 393 -37.23 3.63 -68.60
N GLU A 394 -37.06 4.94 -68.83
CA GLU A 394 -36.58 5.46 -70.11
C GLU A 394 -36.15 6.94 -69.99
N LYS A 395 -34.93 7.22 -70.47
CA LYS A 395 -34.26 8.54 -70.66
C LYS A 395 -33.41 9.05 -69.50
N MET A 396 -32.09 8.90 -69.64
CA MET A 396 -31.19 10.03 -69.95
C MET A 396 -29.75 9.52 -70.08
N GLU A 397 -29.27 9.44 -71.32
CA GLU A 397 -27.84 9.57 -71.63
C GLU A 397 -27.48 11.06 -71.73
N ASN A 398 -26.23 11.34 -71.36
CA ASN A 398 -25.37 12.47 -71.74
C ASN A 398 -25.18 13.67 -70.79
N VAL A 399 -23.86 13.94 -70.66
CA VAL A 399 -23.12 15.18 -70.38
C VAL A 399 -22.65 15.36 -68.94
N GLY A 400 -21.37 15.02 -68.75
CA GLY A 400 -20.55 15.51 -67.65
C GLY A 400 -19.93 16.87 -67.94
N ILE A 401 -19.47 17.52 -66.86
CA ILE A 401 -18.12 18.05 -66.62
C ILE A 401 -17.93 18.00 -65.09
#